data_AF-A0AAD6S4A0-F1
#
_entry.id   AF-A0AAD6S4A0-F1
#
_cell.length_a   1.000
_cell.length_b   1.000
_cell.length_c   1.000
_cell.angle_alpha   90.00
_cell.angle_beta   90.00
_cell.angle_gamma   90.00
#
_symmetry.space_group_name_H-M   'P 1'
#
loop_
_entity.id
_entity.type
_entity.pdbx_description
1 polymer ?
#
loop_
_entity_poly.entity_id
_entity_poly.type
_entity_poly.pdbx_seq_one_letter_code
_entity_poly.pdbx_strand_id
1 'polypeptide(L)'
;MSYDSYNWGLPGIDLNPPPLRDNQRLPPVPPSWPRLVFGPVGLYDLRRKLGVHAAEPGVFQRYRARFLTADIAWFAGGSSTDGLHRVGQQGFFPELQALRQPLATGDVGSAVRRELNDRMQGALWDMATTWDRAFGGTTMIIHVDGTTAPGTPAEPQYLRASTYLPPAFVEAHPASHAPIARIVQTFVEAVGVPTVQQWRANAHRMGWPLTQTGVGRTANTPSNHLIPTPELNSALYRFFGRRTGTLDALINPDRLPSGVIYIDDDDDVLDEPSMAVMDALERASYAEMQATRHLARINELEEQVNRLTRTRRAGTPAPTTPTRQRTTTPLRTPGPSRSVPPPYSPSANPRSPLAMSPDPSRTGISLRDDHLDTFIAAHSLEHLALAIKLVIRGFNSVKWYEELSNLGIPGTVVSSLLDLYNE
;
A
#
# COMPACT_ATOMS: atom_id res chain seq x y z
N MET A 1 24.81 -17.68 25.85
CA MET A 1 23.98 -16.50 25.56
C MET A 1 22.94 -16.93 24.54
N SER A 2 21.71 -17.15 25.02
CA SER A 2 20.55 -17.54 24.22
C SER A 2 20.07 -16.31 23.45
N TYR A 3 19.80 -16.43 22.15
CA TYR A 3 19.18 -15.37 21.36
C TYR A 3 17.70 -15.34 21.71
N ASP A 4 17.28 -14.41 22.57
CA ASP A 4 15.86 -14.13 22.81
C ASP A 4 15.19 -13.70 21.49
N SER A 5 14.08 -14.33 21.15
CA SER A 5 13.29 -14.01 19.95
C SER A 5 12.53 -12.70 20.17
N TYR A 6 13.01 -11.63 19.54
CA TYR A 6 12.36 -10.33 19.59
C TYR A 6 11.04 -10.37 18.82
N ASN A 7 9.92 -10.18 19.50
CA ASN A 7 8.63 -9.96 18.85
C ASN A 7 8.60 -8.57 18.20
N TRP A 8 8.63 -8.55 16.86
CA TRP A 8 8.67 -7.36 16.03
C TRP A 8 7.28 -6.72 15.80
N GLY A 9 6.22 -7.33 16.36
CA GLY A 9 4.81 -6.89 16.45
C GLY A 9 4.14 -6.47 15.14
N LEU A 10 4.10 -7.38 14.18
CA LEU A 10 3.07 -7.44 13.14
C LEU A 10 2.06 -8.53 13.59
N PRO A 11 0.79 -8.21 13.89
CA PRO A 11 -0.18 -9.20 14.36
C PRO A 11 -0.46 -10.24 13.26
N GLY A 12 -0.24 -11.52 13.57
CA GLY A 12 -0.50 -12.62 12.62
C GLY A 12 0.59 -12.86 11.58
N ILE A 13 1.71 -12.13 11.62
CA ILE A 13 2.96 -12.59 10.99
C ILE A 13 3.83 -13.13 12.11
N ASP A 14 3.99 -14.45 12.15
CA ASP A 14 5.15 -15.02 12.82
C ASP A 14 6.40 -14.51 12.08
N LEU A 15 7.11 -13.57 12.70
CA LEU A 15 8.40 -13.05 12.24
C LEU A 15 9.56 -13.83 12.86
N ASN A 16 9.33 -15.05 13.35
CA ASN A 16 10.30 -16.08 13.05
C ASN A 16 10.52 -16.10 11.53
N PRO A 17 11.74 -16.42 11.06
CA PRO A 17 11.95 -16.64 9.63
C PRO A 17 10.79 -17.49 9.08
N PRO A 18 10.20 -17.12 7.91
CA PRO A 18 8.98 -17.75 7.38
C PRO A 18 9.09 -19.25 7.58
N PRO A 19 8.05 -19.96 8.09
CA PRO A 19 8.16 -21.34 8.57
C PRO A 19 9.00 -22.12 7.58
N LEU A 20 10.24 -22.35 8.00
CA LEU A 20 11.24 -23.02 7.20
C LEU A 20 10.61 -24.38 6.95
N ARG A 21 10.25 -24.69 5.70
CA ARG A 21 9.89 -26.07 5.33
C ARG A 21 10.94 -26.96 6.00
N ASP A 22 10.51 -28.01 6.71
CA ASP A 22 11.16 -28.72 7.83
C ASP A 22 12.68 -29.03 7.77
N ASN A 23 13.39 -28.66 6.71
CA ASN A 23 14.80 -28.89 6.46
C ASN A 23 15.65 -27.63 6.16
N GLN A 24 15.14 -26.39 6.25
CA GLN A 24 15.97 -25.19 6.04
C GLN A 24 16.55 -24.66 7.35
N ARG A 25 17.88 -24.59 7.46
CA ARG A 25 18.61 -23.80 8.47
C ARG A 25 18.17 -22.32 8.39
N LEU A 26 18.32 -21.56 9.48
CA LEU A 26 18.17 -20.08 9.54
C LEU A 26 18.46 -19.43 8.18
N PRO A 27 17.64 -18.49 7.67
CA PRO A 27 17.91 -17.88 6.38
C PRO A 27 19.34 -17.35 6.36
N PRO A 28 20.05 -17.53 5.22
CA PRO A 28 21.42 -17.10 5.06
C PRO A 28 21.55 -15.62 5.42
N VAL A 29 22.79 -15.21 5.74
CA VAL A 29 23.25 -13.83 5.88
C VAL A 29 22.27 -12.82 5.23
N PRO A 30 21.73 -11.83 5.98
CA PRO A 30 20.75 -10.88 5.45
C PRO A 30 21.20 -10.37 4.08
N PRO A 31 20.30 -10.30 3.07
CA PRO A 31 20.66 -9.97 1.70
C PRO A 31 21.54 -8.72 1.65
N SER A 32 22.48 -8.60 0.72
CA SER A 32 23.33 -7.40 0.63
C SER A 32 22.47 -6.12 0.58
N TRP A 33 22.99 -5.00 1.10
CA TRP A 33 22.24 -3.72 1.15
C TRP A 33 21.47 -3.36 -0.14
N PRO A 34 22.03 -3.55 -1.35
CA PRO A 34 21.32 -3.24 -2.60
C PRO A 34 20.15 -4.18 -2.94
N ARG A 35 19.98 -5.28 -2.21
CA ARG A 35 18.93 -6.29 -2.43
C ARG A 35 17.77 -6.19 -1.44
N LEU A 36 17.81 -5.22 -0.52
CA LEU A 36 16.66 -4.93 0.33
C LEU A 36 15.54 -4.32 -0.52
N VAL A 37 14.31 -4.82 -0.38
CA VAL A 37 13.14 -4.35 -1.13
C VAL A 37 12.06 -3.91 -0.15
N PHE A 38 11.31 -2.86 -0.48
CA PHE A 38 10.22 -2.40 0.37
C PHE A 38 9.14 -3.48 0.54
N GLY A 39 8.87 -3.82 1.78
CA GLY A 39 7.86 -4.79 2.19
C GLY A 39 8.15 -5.35 3.58
N PRO A 40 7.24 -6.15 4.18
CA PRO A 40 7.41 -6.64 5.55
C PRO A 40 8.75 -7.35 5.78
N VAL A 41 9.20 -8.16 4.81
CA VAL A 41 10.47 -8.89 4.86
C VAL A 41 11.68 -7.95 4.76
N GLY A 42 11.63 -6.92 3.90
CA GLY A 42 12.73 -5.96 3.78
C GLY A 42 12.90 -5.08 5.01
N LEU A 43 11.79 -4.66 5.65
CA LEU A 43 11.81 -3.96 6.94
C LEU A 43 12.46 -4.83 8.03
N TYR A 44 12.16 -6.12 8.03
CA TYR A 44 12.79 -7.08 8.94
C TYR A 44 14.31 -7.22 8.71
N ASP A 45 14.74 -7.40 7.46
CA ASP A 45 16.17 -7.54 7.15
C ASP A 45 16.97 -6.25 7.37
N LEU A 46 16.34 -5.08 7.17
CA LEU A 46 16.93 -3.79 7.50
C LEU A 46 17.25 -3.72 9.00
N ARG A 47 16.31 -4.10 9.85
CA ARG A 47 16.50 -4.10 11.33
C ARG A 47 17.58 -5.06 11.78
N ARG A 48 17.64 -6.26 11.20
CA ARG A 48 18.72 -7.21 11.48
C ARG A 48 20.09 -6.64 11.17
N LYS A 49 20.18 -5.79 10.13
CA LYS A 49 21.43 -5.11 9.74
C LYS A 49 21.75 -3.89 10.61
N LEU A 50 20.74 -3.11 10.99
CA LEU A 50 20.91 -1.93 11.86
C LEU A 50 21.15 -2.33 13.33
N GLY A 51 20.83 -3.57 13.69
CA GLY A 51 21.23 -4.23 14.92
C GLY A 51 20.35 -3.88 16.12
N VAL A 52 20.19 -4.86 17.01
CA VAL A 52 19.90 -4.58 18.42
C VAL A 52 21.16 -3.90 18.96
N HIS A 53 21.08 -2.63 19.35
CA HIS A 53 22.23 -1.94 19.95
C HIS A 53 22.66 -2.71 21.20
N ALA A 54 23.75 -3.48 21.10
CA ALA A 54 24.24 -4.32 22.19
C ALA A 54 24.58 -3.52 23.45
N ALA A 55 24.86 -2.22 23.29
CA ALA A 55 25.12 -1.29 24.38
C ALA A 55 23.85 -0.81 25.12
N GLU A 56 22.68 -0.89 24.49
CA GLU A 56 21.43 -0.36 25.05
C GLU A 56 20.26 -1.33 24.81
N PRO A 57 20.24 -2.49 25.51
CA PRO A 57 19.15 -3.46 25.41
C PRO A 57 17.80 -2.79 25.76
N GLY A 58 16.78 -3.05 24.95
CA GLY A 58 15.42 -2.53 25.16
C GLY A 58 15.11 -1.16 24.52
N VAL A 59 16.09 -0.44 23.98
CA VAL A 59 15.86 0.85 23.29
C VAL A 59 14.94 0.71 22.08
N PHE A 60 15.11 -0.37 21.32
CA PHE A 60 14.19 -0.69 20.24
C PHE A 60 12.75 -0.83 20.74
N GLN A 61 12.53 -1.61 21.80
CA GLN A 61 11.20 -1.81 22.38
C GLN A 61 10.60 -0.48 22.85
N ARG A 62 11.40 0.36 23.52
CA ARG A 62 10.99 1.66 24.04
C ARG A 62 10.60 2.66 22.94
N TYR A 63 11.32 2.67 21.82
CA TYR A 63 11.09 3.61 20.70
C TYR A 63 10.60 2.92 19.43
N ARG A 64 9.89 1.80 19.59
CA ARG A 64 9.53 0.89 18.51
C ARG A 64 8.80 1.57 17.36
N ALA A 65 7.86 2.46 17.67
CA ALA A 65 7.13 3.23 16.67
C ALA A 65 8.06 4.11 15.81
N ARG A 66 9.06 4.76 16.44
CA ARG A 66 10.02 5.61 15.72
C ARG A 66 10.93 4.80 14.81
N PHE A 67 11.39 3.62 15.27
CA PHE A 67 12.15 2.71 14.43
C PHE A 67 11.31 2.20 13.24
N LEU A 68 10.05 1.81 13.47
CA LEU A 68 9.13 1.43 12.38
C LEU A 68 8.99 2.53 11.33
N THR A 69 8.77 3.78 11.77
CA THR A 69 8.69 4.93 10.86
C THR A 69 10.01 5.16 10.12
N ALA A 70 11.14 5.04 10.81
CA ALA A 70 12.47 5.19 10.20
C ALA A 70 12.73 4.12 9.12
N ASP A 71 12.27 2.89 9.33
CA ASP A 71 12.41 1.83 8.33
C ASP A 71 11.58 2.13 7.07
N ILE A 72 10.37 2.66 7.23
CA ILE A 72 9.54 3.11 6.09
C ILE A 72 10.25 4.26 5.37
N ALA A 73 10.76 5.25 6.12
CA ALA A 73 11.49 6.38 5.56
C ALA A 73 12.76 5.95 4.82
N TRP A 74 13.47 4.93 5.32
CA TRP A 74 14.64 4.36 4.66
C TRP A 74 14.31 3.84 3.26
N PHE A 75 13.22 3.09 3.12
CA PHE A 75 12.81 2.56 1.82
C PHE A 75 12.17 3.61 0.90
N ALA A 76 11.50 4.62 1.46
CA ALA A 76 10.93 5.72 0.67
C ALA A 76 11.96 6.77 0.24
N GLY A 77 13.16 6.74 0.84
CA GLY A 77 14.23 7.69 0.57
C GLY A 77 14.64 7.67 -0.90
N GLY A 78 14.46 8.81 -1.57
CA GLY A 78 14.80 8.97 -2.99
C GLY A 78 13.71 8.52 -3.98
N SER A 79 12.59 7.95 -3.52
CA SER A 79 11.48 7.51 -4.38
C SER A 79 10.78 8.63 -5.15
N SER A 80 11.03 9.90 -4.82
CA SER A 80 10.56 11.07 -5.59
C SER A 80 11.54 11.54 -6.66
N THR A 81 12.74 10.96 -6.71
CA THR A 81 13.87 11.39 -7.58
C THR A 81 14.55 10.24 -8.32
N ASP A 82 14.10 9.01 -8.13
CA ASP A 82 14.69 7.80 -8.74
C ASP A 82 14.37 7.64 -10.23
N GLY A 83 13.45 8.46 -10.78
CA GLY A 83 13.00 8.40 -12.16
C GLY A 83 12.07 7.22 -12.46
N LEU A 84 11.70 6.43 -11.45
CA LEU A 84 10.84 5.25 -11.56
C LEU A 84 9.37 5.59 -11.29
N HIS A 85 8.90 6.77 -11.72
CA HIS A 85 7.52 7.23 -11.49
C HIS A 85 6.52 6.78 -12.57
N ARG A 86 6.96 5.95 -13.52
CA ARG A 86 6.13 5.49 -14.64
C ARG A 86 5.95 3.99 -14.54
N VAL A 87 4.70 3.58 -14.38
CA VAL A 87 4.31 2.19 -14.64
C VAL A 87 3.81 2.11 -16.08
N GLY A 88 4.12 1.01 -16.76
CA GLY A 88 3.44 0.69 -18.01
C GLY A 88 1.92 0.70 -17.80
N GLN A 89 1.15 0.98 -18.86
CA GLN A 89 -0.32 1.14 -18.80
C GLN A 89 -1.07 -0.06 -18.18
N GLN A 90 -0.40 -1.20 -18.04
CA GLN A 90 -0.99 -2.47 -17.61
C GLN A 90 -0.30 -3.08 -16.38
N GLY A 91 0.57 -2.33 -15.71
CA GLY A 91 1.39 -2.85 -14.62
C GLY A 91 1.04 -2.28 -13.26
N PHE A 92 1.68 -2.87 -12.25
CA PHE A 92 1.87 -2.25 -10.94
C PHE A 92 3.35 -1.96 -10.73
N PHE A 93 3.64 -0.96 -9.91
CA PHE A 93 4.98 -0.72 -9.41
C PHE A 93 5.57 -1.99 -8.75
N PRO A 94 6.88 -2.25 -8.88
CA PRO A 94 7.53 -3.42 -8.29
C PRO A 94 7.25 -3.59 -6.79
N GLU A 95 7.13 -2.48 -6.05
CA GLU A 95 6.84 -2.45 -4.63
C GLU A 95 5.50 -3.12 -4.33
N LEU A 96 4.45 -2.81 -5.10
CA LEU A 96 3.15 -3.45 -4.88
C LEU A 96 3.21 -4.96 -5.17
N GLN A 97 4.03 -5.38 -6.14
CA GLN A 97 4.24 -6.81 -6.41
C GLN A 97 4.99 -7.48 -5.26
N ALA A 98 6.05 -6.84 -4.75
CA ALA A 98 6.81 -7.30 -3.59
C ALA A 98 5.95 -7.39 -2.32
N LEU A 99 4.96 -6.50 -2.16
CA LEU A 99 3.97 -6.57 -1.08
C LEU A 99 2.99 -7.75 -1.21
N ARG A 100 2.83 -8.33 -2.40
CA ARG A 100 1.88 -9.44 -2.63
C ARG A 100 2.53 -10.80 -2.77
N GLN A 101 3.76 -10.91 -3.28
CA GLN A 101 4.42 -12.18 -3.57
C GLN A 101 4.76 -13.06 -2.34
N PRO A 102 5.22 -12.53 -1.19
CA PRO A 102 5.65 -13.35 -0.06
C PRO A 102 4.56 -13.57 1.00
N LEU A 103 3.43 -12.89 0.91
CA LEU A 103 2.38 -12.95 1.93
C LEU A 103 1.32 -13.99 1.58
N ALA A 104 0.80 -14.66 2.60
CA ALA A 104 -0.36 -15.55 2.46
C ALA A 104 -1.51 -14.81 1.73
N THR A 105 -2.18 -15.51 0.82
CA THR A 105 -3.44 -15.03 0.25
C THR A 105 -4.55 -15.07 1.32
N GLY A 106 -5.65 -14.35 1.08
CA GLY A 106 -6.77 -14.30 2.02
C GLY A 106 -6.64 -13.22 3.11
N ASP A 107 -7.29 -13.46 4.25
CA ASP A 107 -7.50 -12.45 5.29
C ASP A 107 -6.22 -12.02 6.00
N VAL A 108 -5.33 -12.97 6.29
CA VAL A 108 -4.06 -12.70 6.99
C VAL A 108 -3.19 -11.75 6.17
N GLY A 109 -2.88 -12.07 4.92
CA GLY A 109 -2.08 -11.17 4.08
C GLY A 109 -2.77 -9.83 3.81
N SER A 110 -4.10 -9.81 3.80
CA SER A 110 -4.87 -8.56 3.65
C SER A 110 -4.75 -7.68 4.90
N ALA A 111 -4.81 -8.26 6.09
CA ALA A 111 -4.60 -7.56 7.36
C ALA A 111 -3.18 -6.97 7.44
N VAL A 112 -2.17 -7.76 7.07
CA VAL A 112 -0.77 -7.31 7.05
C VAL A 112 -0.55 -6.13 6.10
N ARG A 113 -1.06 -6.23 4.86
CA ARG A 113 -0.92 -5.14 3.89
C ARG A 113 -1.66 -3.89 4.34
N ARG A 114 -2.84 -4.05 4.96
CA ARG A 114 -3.60 -2.94 5.54
C ARG A 114 -2.80 -2.27 6.65
N GLU A 115 -2.26 -3.04 7.58
CA GLU A 115 -1.45 -2.49 8.67
C GLU A 115 -0.21 -1.76 8.15
N LEU A 116 0.50 -2.31 7.16
CA LEU A 116 1.64 -1.61 6.56
C LEU A 116 1.22 -0.31 5.86
N ASN A 117 0.09 -0.32 5.14
CA ASN A 117 -0.49 0.87 4.52
C ASN A 117 -0.82 1.94 5.58
N ASP A 118 -1.46 1.54 6.67
CA ASP A 118 -1.81 2.45 7.78
C ASP A 118 -0.55 3.05 8.44
N ARG A 119 0.52 2.25 8.61
CA ARG A 119 1.81 2.72 9.13
C ARG A 119 2.51 3.68 8.15
N MET A 120 2.46 3.40 6.86
CA MET A 120 3.04 4.28 5.83
C MET A 120 2.30 5.62 5.77
N GLN A 121 0.97 5.60 5.84
CA GLN A 121 0.16 6.80 5.95
C GLN A 121 0.48 7.58 7.24
N GLY A 122 0.56 6.90 8.39
CA GLY A 122 0.94 7.52 9.66
C GLY A 122 2.31 8.21 9.59
N ALA A 123 3.32 7.53 9.03
CA ALA A 123 4.65 8.10 8.81
C ALA A 123 4.60 9.37 7.94
N LEU A 124 3.80 9.38 6.87
CA LEU A 124 3.61 10.54 6.01
C LEU A 124 2.98 11.71 6.77
N TRP A 125 1.96 11.45 7.59
CA TRP A 125 1.30 12.48 8.40
C TRP A 125 2.22 13.03 9.49
N ASP A 126 3.02 12.19 10.13
CA ASP A 126 4.01 12.61 11.13
C ASP A 126 5.07 13.53 10.50
N MET A 127 5.54 13.20 9.29
CA MET A 127 6.48 14.05 8.54
C MET A 127 5.85 15.40 8.17
N ALA A 128 4.61 15.40 7.66
CA ALA A 128 3.88 16.63 7.33
C ALA A 128 3.64 17.50 8.57
N THR A 129 3.23 16.88 9.69
CA THR A 129 3.06 17.56 10.98
C THR A 129 4.37 18.17 11.47
N THR A 130 5.46 17.43 11.36
CA THR A 130 6.79 17.92 11.75
C THR A 130 7.22 19.09 10.88
N TRP A 131 6.97 19.02 9.57
CA TRP A 131 7.24 20.12 8.65
C TRP A 131 6.47 21.37 9.06
N ASP A 132 5.15 21.27 9.24
CA ASP A 132 4.31 22.41 9.61
C ASP A 132 4.74 23.02 10.95
N ARG A 133 5.07 22.19 11.95
CA ARG A 133 5.58 22.64 13.26
C ARG A 133 6.95 23.29 13.19
N ALA A 134 7.88 22.73 12.41
CA ALA A 134 9.25 23.20 12.36
C ALA A 134 9.39 24.51 11.57
N PHE A 135 8.54 24.72 10.56
CA PHE A 135 8.67 25.83 9.62
C PHE A 135 7.48 26.81 9.62
N GLY A 136 6.46 26.58 10.45
CA GLY A 136 5.27 27.45 10.53
C GLY A 136 4.39 27.39 9.29
N GLY A 137 4.36 26.24 8.60
CA GLY A 137 3.60 26.02 7.37
C GLY A 137 2.18 25.51 7.58
N THR A 138 1.46 25.31 6.48
CA THR A 138 0.20 24.55 6.47
C THR A 138 0.24 23.61 5.27
N THR A 139 0.29 22.32 5.55
CA THR A 139 0.33 21.26 4.54
C THR A 139 -1.02 20.55 4.47
N MET A 140 -1.46 20.18 3.27
CA MET A 140 -2.60 19.30 3.07
C MET A 140 -2.16 18.10 2.23
N ILE A 141 -2.48 16.89 2.68
CA ILE A 141 -2.20 15.65 1.94
C ILE A 141 -3.50 14.90 1.78
N ILE A 142 -3.86 14.53 0.55
CA ILE A 142 -5.07 13.77 0.24
C ILE A 142 -4.64 12.43 -0.35
N HIS A 143 -5.11 11.33 0.24
CA HIS A 143 -4.83 9.98 -0.22
C HIS A 143 -6.14 9.21 -0.42
N VAL A 144 -6.27 8.51 -1.54
CA VAL A 144 -7.38 7.58 -1.82
C VAL A 144 -6.77 6.22 -2.12
N ASP A 145 -7.24 5.18 -1.43
CA ASP A 145 -6.81 3.82 -1.70
C ASP A 145 -7.31 3.37 -3.08
N GLY A 146 -6.43 2.82 -3.92
CA GLY A 146 -6.82 2.24 -5.21
C GLY A 146 -7.61 0.92 -5.06
N THR A 147 -7.61 0.33 -3.88
CA THR A 147 -8.37 -0.88 -3.57
C THR A 147 -9.72 -0.55 -2.95
N THR A 148 -10.76 -1.23 -3.42
CA THR A 148 -12.12 -1.20 -2.87
C THR A 148 -12.57 -2.62 -2.56
N ALA A 149 -13.62 -2.78 -1.77
CA ALA A 149 -14.20 -4.09 -1.56
C ALA A 149 -14.68 -4.68 -2.91
N PRO A 150 -14.49 -5.98 -3.15
CA PRO A 150 -15.08 -6.69 -4.28
C PRO A 150 -16.51 -6.29 -4.60
N GLY A 151 -16.83 -6.13 -5.89
CA GLY A 151 -18.17 -5.77 -6.37
C GLY A 151 -18.64 -4.35 -6.08
N THR A 152 -17.89 -3.55 -5.32
CA THR A 152 -18.26 -2.14 -5.06
C THR A 152 -18.17 -1.34 -6.37
N PRO A 153 -19.06 -0.41 -6.71
CA PRO A 153 -18.88 0.46 -7.87
C PRO A 153 -17.67 1.40 -7.71
N ALA A 154 -17.01 1.77 -8.81
CA ALA A 154 -15.94 2.76 -8.80
C ALA A 154 -16.55 4.17 -8.94
N GLU A 155 -17.34 4.58 -7.96
CA GLU A 155 -18.02 5.89 -7.94
C GLU A 155 -17.67 6.66 -6.67
N PRO A 156 -17.74 8.00 -6.70
CA PRO A 156 -17.25 8.84 -5.60
C PRO A 156 -17.83 8.45 -4.23
N GLN A 157 -19.13 8.14 -4.13
CA GLN A 157 -19.79 7.81 -2.87
C GLN A 157 -19.34 6.50 -2.20
N TYR A 158 -18.62 5.65 -2.93
CA TYR A 158 -18.02 4.43 -2.39
C TYR A 158 -16.56 4.61 -1.99
N LEU A 159 -15.98 5.77 -2.28
CA LEU A 159 -14.59 6.06 -1.98
C LEU A 159 -14.45 6.83 -0.68
N ARG A 160 -13.28 6.65 -0.07
CA ARG A 160 -12.86 7.34 1.15
C ARG A 160 -11.50 7.98 0.89
N ALA A 161 -11.39 9.27 1.16
CA ALA A 161 -10.13 10.00 1.17
C ALA A 161 -9.63 10.19 2.60
N SER A 162 -8.42 9.71 2.87
CA SER A 162 -7.64 10.02 4.07
C SER A 162 -6.94 11.35 3.84
N THR A 163 -7.29 12.38 4.62
CA THR A 163 -6.76 13.73 4.43
C THR A 163 -6.05 14.21 5.69
N TYR A 164 -4.76 14.49 5.60
CA TYR A 164 -4.04 15.23 6.63
C TYR A 164 -4.26 16.73 6.46
N LEU A 165 -4.59 17.42 7.55
CA LEU A 165 -4.70 18.87 7.61
C LEU A 165 -4.49 19.36 9.06
N PRO A 166 -3.73 20.44 9.33
CA PRO A 166 -3.52 20.92 10.69
C PRO A 166 -4.83 21.36 11.37
N PRO A 167 -5.24 20.76 12.51
CA PRO A 167 -6.52 21.10 13.15
C PRO A 167 -6.60 22.57 13.55
N ALA A 168 -5.50 23.14 14.08
CA ALA A 168 -5.43 24.55 14.45
C ALA A 168 -5.72 25.49 13.26
N PHE A 169 -5.31 25.11 12.05
CA PHE A 169 -5.62 25.88 10.85
C PHE A 169 -7.12 25.82 10.51
N VAL A 170 -7.71 24.61 10.55
CA VAL A 170 -9.13 24.38 10.27
C VAL A 170 -10.02 25.15 11.23
N GLU A 171 -9.68 25.14 12.52
CA GLU A 171 -10.42 25.84 13.58
C GLU A 171 -10.32 27.36 13.43
N ALA A 172 -9.13 27.87 13.12
CA ALA A 172 -8.90 29.30 12.98
C ALA A 172 -9.49 29.90 11.68
N HIS A 173 -9.76 29.08 10.66
CA HIS A 173 -10.22 29.55 9.35
C HIS A 173 -11.51 28.87 8.85
N PRO A 174 -12.68 29.09 9.48
CA PRO A 174 -13.94 28.51 9.01
C PRO A 174 -14.28 28.81 7.54
N ALA A 175 -13.86 29.98 7.03
CA ALA A 175 -14.07 30.36 5.63
C ALA A 175 -13.36 29.43 4.62
N SER A 176 -12.31 28.71 5.03
CA SER A 176 -11.63 27.75 4.15
C SER A 176 -12.32 26.39 4.08
N HIS A 177 -13.34 26.12 4.91
CA HIS A 177 -13.99 24.80 4.98
C HIS A 177 -14.61 24.39 3.64
N ALA A 178 -15.37 25.28 3.00
CA ALA A 178 -15.99 25.03 1.71
C ALA A 178 -14.94 24.80 0.59
N PRO A 179 -13.91 25.66 0.42
CA PRO A 179 -12.81 25.39 -0.50
C PRO A 179 -12.10 24.05 -0.27
N ILE A 180 -11.76 23.71 0.98
CA ILE A 180 -11.10 22.44 1.33
C ILE A 180 -11.99 21.26 0.93
N ALA A 181 -13.27 21.29 1.31
CA ALA A 181 -14.21 20.23 0.97
C ALA A 181 -14.34 20.05 -0.55
N ARG A 182 -14.37 21.15 -1.32
CA ARG A 182 -14.38 21.11 -2.79
C ARG A 182 -13.11 20.46 -3.34
N ILE A 183 -11.93 20.84 -2.83
CA ILE A 183 -10.65 20.24 -3.28
C ILE A 183 -10.66 18.73 -3.03
N VAL A 184 -11.06 18.28 -1.84
CA VAL A 184 -11.09 16.85 -1.52
C VAL A 184 -12.10 16.11 -2.38
N GLN A 185 -13.31 16.64 -2.57
CA GLN A 185 -14.33 16.02 -3.41
C GLN A 185 -13.88 15.94 -4.88
N THR A 186 -13.35 17.04 -5.43
CA THR A 186 -12.81 17.04 -6.80
C THR A 186 -11.65 16.06 -6.95
N PHE A 187 -10.78 15.92 -5.93
CA PHE A 187 -9.74 14.90 -5.93
C PHE A 187 -10.31 13.48 -5.96
N VAL A 188 -11.34 13.19 -5.16
CA VAL A 188 -12.02 11.87 -5.17
C VAL A 188 -12.62 11.57 -6.55
N GLU A 189 -13.31 12.52 -7.15
CA GLU A 189 -13.95 12.37 -8.47
C GLU A 189 -12.92 12.23 -9.60
N ALA A 190 -11.97 13.16 -9.68
CA ALA A 190 -11.05 13.28 -10.81
C ALA A 190 -9.83 12.36 -10.71
N VAL A 191 -9.43 11.96 -9.50
CA VAL A 191 -8.24 11.12 -9.27
C VAL A 191 -8.61 9.80 -8.61
N GLY A 192 -9.43 9.82 -7.56
CA GLY A 192 -9.81 8.62 -6.81
C GLY A 192 -10.54 7.58 -7.66
N VAL A 193 -11.60 7.97 -8.36
CA VAL A 193 -12.38 7.08 -9.24
C VAL A 193 -11.51 6.44 -10.33
N PRO A 194 -10.76 7.21 -11.15
CA PRO A 194 -9.86 6.61 -12.14
C PRO A 194 -8.80 5.70 -11.52
N THR A 195 -8.28 6.02 -10.32
CA THR A 195 -7.29 5.19 -9.63
C THR A 195 -7.86 3.81 -9.31
N VAL A 196 -9.09 3.73 -8.80
CA VAL A 196 -9.75 2.45 -8.49
C VAL A 196 -10.05 1.66 -9.77
N GLN A 197 -10.56 2.32 -10.82
CA GLN A 197 -10.80 1.69 -12.11
C GLN A 197 -9.51 1.10 -12.69
N GLN A 198 -8.42 1.88 -12.70
CA GLN A 198 -7.13 1.45 -13.19
C GLN A 198 -6.58 0.27 -12.36
N TRP A 199 -6.70 0.34 -11.04
CA TRP A 199 -6.28 -0.73 -10.16
C TRP A 199 -7.00 -2.04 -10.46
N ARG A 200 -8.33 -2.00 -10.65
CA ARG A 200 -9.15 -3.18 -11.00
C ARG A 200 -8.75 -3.76 -12.35
N ALA A 201 -8.62 -2.91 -13.37
CA ALA A 201 -8.20 -3.35 -14.70
C ALA A 201 -6.83 -4.06 -14.66
N ASN A 202 -5.87 -3.52 -13.89
CA ASN A 202 -4.56 -4.13 -13.71
C ASN A 202 -4.62 -5.43 -12.90
N ALA A 203 -5.41 -5.48 -11.83
CA ALA A 203 -5.60 -6.68 -11.03
C ALA A 203 -6.21 -7.82 -11.88
N HIS A 204 -7.22 -7.53 -12.69
CA HIS A 204 -7.83 -8.49 -13.62
C HIS A 204 -6.81 -9.03 -14.62
N ARG A 205 -6.00 -8.15 -15.25
CA ARG A 205 -4.94 -8.58 -16.19
C ARG A 205 -3.88 -9.47 -15.54
N MET A 206 -3.58 -9.24 -14.26
CA MET A 206 -2.66 -10.05 -13.47
C MET A 206 -3.29 -11.36 -12.97
N GLY A 207 -4.56 -11.65 -13.34
CA GLY A 207 -5.29 -12.83 -12.89
C GLY A 207 -5.57 -12.84 -11.39
N TRP A 208 -5.61 -11.67 -10.74
CA TRP A 208 -5.91 -11.60 -9.31
C TRP A 208 -7.41 -11.77 -9.09
N PRO A 209 -7.84 -12.79 -8.33
CA PRO A 209 -9.26 -12.97 -8.03
C PRO A 209 -9.73 -11.80 -7.16
N LEU A 210 -10.67 -11.01 -7.68
CA LEU A 210 -11.35 -9.94 -6.95
C LEU A 210 -12.71 -10.42 -6.41
N THR A 211 -12.89 -11.72 -6.24
CA THR A 211 -14.13 -12.30 -5.74
C THR A 211 -14.10 -12.37 -4.22
N GLN A 212 -15.07 -11.72 -3.56
CA GLN A 212 -15.48 -12.08 -2.22
C GLN A 212 -16.96 -12.45 -2.28
N THR A 213 -17.31 -13.57 -1.65
CA THR A 213 -18.69 -13.97 -1.40
C THR A 213 -19.22 -13.09 -0.27
N GLY A 214 -19.81 -11.94 -0.62
CA GLY A 214 -20.40 -11.02 0.34
C GLY A 214 -21.34 -10.05 -0.36
N VAL A 215 -22.41 -9.66 0.34
CA VAL A 215 -23.33 -8.62 -0.12
C VAL A 215 -22.52 -7.35 -0.40
N GLY A 216 -22.75 -6.73 -1.57
CA GLY A 216 -22.07 -5.50 -1.96
C GLY A 216 -22.14 -4.47 -0.84
N ARG A 217 -21.04 -3.73 -0.62
CA ARG A 217 -21.04 -2.68 0.40
C ARG A 217 -22.06 -1.61 0.03
N THR A 218 -22.86 -1.20 1.01
CA THR A 218 -23.70 -0.01 0.91
C THR A 218 -22.81 1.21 0.70
N ALA A 219 -23.32 2.21 -0.04
CA ALA A 219 -22.65 3.50 -0.19
C ALA A 219 -22.30 4.08 1.19
N ASN A 220 -21.17 4.77 1.29
CA ASN A 220 -20.81 5.42 2.54
C ASN A 220 -21.85 6.51 2.83
N THR A 221 -22.38 6.57 4.05
CA THR A 221 -23.24 7.68 4.46
C THR A 221 -22.37 8.95 4.54
N PRO A 222 -22.56 9.94 3.65
CA PRO A 222 -21.74 11.14 3.69
C PRO A 222 -22.05 11.94 4.96
N SER A 223 -21.02 12.52 5.58
CA SER A 223 -21.20 13.43 6.72
C SER A 223 -22.02 14.66 6.31
N ASN A 224 -22.86 15.19 7.19
CA ASN A 224 -23.53 16.49 6.95
C ASN A 224 -22.58 17.68 7.12
N HIS A 225 -21.37 17.47 7.66
CA HIS A 225 -20.38 18.51 7.82
C HIS A 225 -19.50 18.67 6.57
N LEU A 226 -19.11 19.90 6.26
CA LEU A 226 -18.18 20.20 5.15
C LEU A 226 -16.80 19.58 5.38
N ILE A 227 -16.27 19.76 6.59
CA ILE A 227 -15.07 19.06 7.08
C ILE A 227 -15.53 18.09 8.18
N PRO A 228 -15.24 16.79 8.08
CA PRO A 228 -15.57 15.83 9.12
C PRO A 228 -14.77 16.12 10.40
N THR A 229 -15.18 15.56 11.53
CA THR A 229 -14.36 15.61 12.75
C THR A 229 -13.06 14.84 12.51
N PRO A 230 -11.89 15.36 12.95
CA PRO A 230 -10.65 14.60 12.87
C PRO A 230 -10.72 13.36 13.75
N GLU A 231 -9.86 12.38 13.49
CA GLU A 231 -9.66 11.28 14.42
C GLU A 231 -9.16 11.78 15.77
N LEU A 232 -9.51 11.05 16.83
CA LEU A 232 -9.17 11.43 18.20
C LEU A 232 -7.66 11.65 18.34
N ASN A 233 -7.27 12.85 18.81
CA ASN A 233 -5.87 13.27 18.99
C ASN A 233 -5.01 13.19 17.72
N SER A 234 -5.61 13.41 16.55
CA SER A 234 -4.94 13.31 15.25
C SER A 234 -5.24 14.51 14.36
N ALA A 235 -4.41 14.71 13.34
CA ALA A 235 -4.61 15.64 12.24
C ALA A 235 -5.23 14.96 11.00
N LEU A 236 -5.70 13.72 11.15
CA LEU A 236 -6.32 12.94 10.09
C LEU A 236 -7.83 13.17 10.04
N TYR A 237 -8.31 13.48 8.84
CA TYR A 237 -9.71 13.61 8.49
C TYR A 237 -10.10 12.50 7.49
N ARG A 238 -11.24 11.86 7.70
CA ARG A 238 -11.79 10.85 6.77
C ARG A 238 -12.95 11.44 6.00
N PHE A 239 -12.69 11.88 4.78
CA PHE A 239 -13.73 12.33 3.86
C PHE A 239 -14.31 11.14 3.12
N PHE A 240 -15.61 10.91 3.28
CA PHE A 240 -16.34 10.02 2.38
C PHE A 240 -16.73 10.81 1.15
N GLY A 241 -16.44 10.26 -0.03
CA GLY A 241 -16.85 10.89 -1.27
C GLY A 241 -18.37 11.00 -1.32
N ARG A 242 -18.86 11.98 -2.08
CA ARG A 242 -20.29 12.21 -2.27
C ARG A 242 -20.67 12.06 -3.73
N ARG A 243 -21.94 11.83 -4.04
CA ARG A 243 -22.43 11.91 -5.43
C ARG A 243 -22.14 13.30 -6.00
N THR A 244 -21.78 13.37 -7.27
CA THR A 244 -21.46 14.64 -7.94
C THR A 244 -22.59 15.66 -7.80
N GLY A 245 -22.26 16.91 -7.50
CA GLY A 245 -23.21 18.00 -7.26
C GLY A 245 -23.80 18.08 -5.84
N THR A 246 -23.74 17.02 -5.04
CA THR A 246 -24.31 17.06 -3.66
C THR A 246 -23.54 17.98 -2.71
N LEU A 247 -22.22 18.10 -2.88
CA LEU A 247 -21.42 19.02 -2.08
C LEU A 247 -21.78 20.49 -2.39
N ASP A 248 -22.07 20.81 -3.66
CA ASP A 248 -22.46 22.16 -4.06
C ASP A 248 -23.79 22.58 -3.44
N ALA A 249 -24.75 21.65 -3.38
CA ALA A 249 -26.02 21.84 -2.69
C ALA A 249 -25.82 22.08 -1.19
N LEU A 250 -24.86 21.39 -0.55
CA LEU A 250 -24.55 21.59 0.86
C LEU A 250 -23.88 22.94 1.14
N ILE A 251 -23.00 23.41 0.25
CA ILE A 251 -22.30 24.70 0.38
C ILE A 251 -23.25 25.87 0.09
N ASN A 252 -24.16 25.71 -0.88
CA ASN A 252 -25.08 26.75 -1.30
C ASN A 252 -26.53 26.21 -1.35
N PRO A 253 -27.20 26.05 -0.19
CA PRO A 253 -28.57 25.53 -0.15
C PRO A 253 -29.55 26.40 -0.95
N ASP A 254 -29.31 27.71 -1.02
CA ASP A 254 -30.14 28.66 -1.77
C ASP A 254 -29.99 28.55 -3.30
N ARG A 255 -28.98 27.81 -3.79
CA ARG A 255 -28.73 27.61 -5.22
C ARG A 255 -29.27 26.29 -5.76
N LEU A 256 -30.11 25.58 -5.00
CA LEU A 256 -30.76 24.37 -5.52
C LEU A 256 -31.51 24.73 -6.80
N PRO A 257 -31.15 24.14 -7.96
CA PRO A 257 -31.91 24.35 -9.19
C PRO A 257 -33.34 23.91 -8.90
N SER A 258 -34.31 24.80 -9.11
CA SER A 258 -35.74 24.63 -8.76
C SER A 258 -36.47 23.52 -9.53
N GLY A 259 -35.81 22.40 -9.84
CA GLY A 259 -36.38 21.29 -10.62
C GLY A 259 -35.73 19.92 -10.42
N VAL A 260 -34.86 19.72 -9.41
CA VAL A 260 -34.43 18.34 -9.06
C VAL A 260 -35.54 17.71 -8.23
N ILE A 261 -36.43 17.01 -8.93
CA ILE A 261 -37.44 16.15 -8.32
C ILE A 261 -36.67 14.99 -7.67
N TYR A 262 -36.64 14.94 -6.34
CA TYR A 262 -36.23 13.75 -5.61
C TYR A 262 -37.31 12.71 -5.87
N ILE A 263 -37.00 11.73 -6.71
CA ILE A 263 -37.79 10.52 -6.81
C ILE A 263 -37.47 9.76 -5.52
N ASP A 264 -38.46 9.66 -4.63
CA ASP A 264 -38.41 8.77 -3.47
C ASP A 264 -38.32 7.34 -4.01
N ASP A 265 -37.10 6.79 -4.03
CA ASP A 265 -36.80 5.40 -4.40
C ASP A 265 -37.15 4.48 -3.22
N ASP A 266 -38.44 4.32 -2.93
CA ASP A 266 -38.96 3.43 -1.88
C ASP A 266 -39.57 2.12 -2.43
N ASP A 267 -39.32 1.76 -3.70
CA ASP A 267 -39.79 0.49 -4.29
C ASP A 267 -38.64 -0.44 -4.67
N ASP A 268 -38.42 -1.44 -3.81
CA ASP A 268 -37.56 -2.61 -3.98
C ASP A 268 -38.05 -3.54 -5.12
N VAL A 269 -37.82 -3.14 -6.38
CA VAL A 269 -37.84 -4.07 -7.52
C VAL A 269 -36.52 -3.93 -8.27
N LEU A 270 -35.53 -4.72 -7.86
CA LEU A 270 -34.25 -4.86 -8.56
C LEU A 270 -34.47 -5.64 -9.87
N ASP A 271 -34.93 -4.95 -10.89
CA ASP A 271 -34.97 -5.43 -12.26
C ASP A 271 -33.52 -5.62 -12.78
N GLU A 272 -33.21 -6.83 -13.27
CA GLU A 272 -31.94 -7.25 -13.91
C GLU A 272 -31.32 -6.31 -14.98
N PRO A 273 -32.00 -5.36 -15.68
CA PRO A 273 -31.35 -4.39 -16.57
C PRO A 273 -30.23 -3.51 -15.98
N SER A 274 -30.07 -3.42 -14.65
CA SER A 274 -29.07 -2.54 -14.04
C SER A 274 -27.62 -2.86 -14.40
N MET A 275 -27.28 -4.13 -14.62
CA MET A 275 -25.89 -4.53 -14.89
C MET A 275 -25.45 -4.17 -16.32
N ALA A 276 -26.35 -4.32 -17.30
CA ALA A 276 -26.08 -3.95 -18.69
C ALA A 276 -25.93 -2.43 -18.88
N VAL A 277 -26.69 -1.64 -18.12
CA VAL A 277 -26.58 -0.17 -18.10
C VAL A 277 -25.27 0.27 -17.46
N MET A 278 -24.86 -0.35 -16.35
CA MET A 278 -23.56 -0.08 -15.74
C MET A 278 -22.37 -0.43 -16.66
N ASP A 279 -22.41 -1.58 -17.32
CA ASP A 279 -21.40 -1.97 -18.31
C ASP A 279 -21.38 -1.02 -19.52
N ALA A 280 -22.53 -0.47 -19.93
CA ALA A 280 -22.61 0.52 -20.98
C ALA A 280 -22.02 1.87 -20.54
N LEU A 281 -22.27 2.28 -19.29
CA LEU A 281 -21.75 3.51 -18.70
C LEU A 281 -20.22 3.43 -18.52
N GLU A 282 -19.70 2.30 -18.05
CA GLU A 282 -18.25 2.07 -17.92
C GLU A 282 -17.57 2.10 -19.30
N ARG A 283 -18.18 1.49 -20.32
CA ARG A 283 -17.69 1.56 -21.71
C ARG A 283 -17.71 2.99 -22.26
N ALA A 284 -18.74 3.78 -21.97
CA ALA A 284 -18.83 5.18 -22.39
C ALA A 284 -17.76 6.04 -21.71
N SER A 285 -17.57 5.89 -20.39
CA SER A 285 -16.52 6.58 -19.63
C SER A 285 -15.11 6.23 -20.14
N TYR A 286 -14.87 4.96 -20.47
CA TYR A 286 -13.61 4.52 -21.05
C TYR A 286 -13.37 5.13 -22.45
N ALA A 287 -14.41 5.21 -23.28
CA ALA A 287 -14.33 5.83 -24.60
C ALA A 287 -14.02 7.34 -24.52
N GLU A 288 -14.64 8.06 -23.58
CA GLU A 288 -14.39 9.49 -23.35
C GLU A 288 -12.95 9.75 -22.88
N MET A 289 -12.43 8.90 -22.00
CA MET A 289 -11.03 8.96 -21.57
C MET A 289 -10.06 8.72 -22.73
N GLN A 290 -10.37 7.77 -23.63
CA GLN A 290 -9.57 7.54 -24.83
C GLN A 290 -9.63 8.74 -25.78
N ALA A 291 -10.80 9.33 -26.00
CA ALA A 291 -10.97 10.52 -26.83
C ALA A 291 -10.11 11.69 -26.32
N THR A 292 -10.12 11.93 -25.00
CA THR A 292 -9.31 12.96 -24.35
C THR A 292 -7.81 12.74 -24.58
N ARG A 293 -7.34 11.48 -24.48
CA ARG A 293 -5.94 11.12 -24.76
C ARG A 293 -5.56 11.33 -26.23
N HIS A 294 -6.44 10.97 -27.15
CA HIS A 294 -6.23 11.21 -28.57
C HIS A 294 -6.13 12.70 -28.88
N LEU A 295 -6.96 13.53 -28.24
CA LEU A 295 -6.94 14.98 -28.41
C LEU A 295 -5.63 15.60 -27.88
N ALA A 296 -5.14 15.13 -26.72
CA ALA A 296 -3.82 15.54 -26.22
C ALA A 296 -2.68 15.13 -27.17
N ARG A 297 -2.76 13.94 -27.77
CA ARG A 297 -1.76 13.47 -28.76
C ARG A 297 -1.79 14.27 -30.06
N ILE A 298 -2.97 14.69 -30.51
CA ILE A 298 -3.12 15.57 -31.68
C ILE A 298 -2.43 16.91 -31.40
N ASN A 299 -2.68 17.53 -30.25
CA ASN A 299 -2.03 18.79 -29.87
C ASN A 299 -0.49 18.67 -29.82
N GLU A 300 0.04 17.56 -29.30
CA GLU A 300 1.48 17.31 -29.28
C GLU A 300 2.07 17.18 -30.69
N LEU A 301 1.37 16.51 -31.60
CA LEU A 301 1.79 16.37 -33.00
C LEU A 301 1.74 17.71 -33.74
N GLU A 302 0.72 18.54 -33.48
CA GLU A 302 0.62 19.90 -34.03
C GLU A 302 1.80 20.77 -33.57
N GLU A 303 2.21 20.68 -32.31
CA GLU A 303 3.41 21.36 -31.83
C GLU A 303 4.69 20.88 -32.55
N GLN A 304 4.83 19.57 -32.80
CA GLN A 304 5.98 19.03 -33.52
C GLN A 304 6.02 19.51 -34.98
N VAL A 305 4.88 19.52 -35.66
CA VAL A 305 4.75 20.07 -37.02
C VAL A 305 5.09 21.56 -37.05
N ASN A 306 4.64 22.33 -36.05
CA ASN A 306 4.97 23.74 -35.92
C ASN A 306 6.47 23.98 -35.69
N ARG A 307 7.13 23.14 -34.86
CA ARG A 307 8.58 23.18 -34.68
C ARG A 307 9.31 22.91 -36.00
N LEU A 308 8.98 21.84 -36.72
CA LEU A 308 9.62 21.49 -37.99
C LEU A 308 9.42 22.57 -39.06
N THR A 309 8.23 23.15 -39.12
CA THR A 309 7.91 24.26 -40.03
C THR A 309 8.76 25.50 -39.72
N ARG A 310 8.96 25.83 -38.44
CA ARG A 310 9.84 26.93 -38.01
C ARG A 310 11.30 26.67 -38.38
N THR A 311 11.82 25.46 -38.15
CA THR A 311 13.21 25.11 -38.51
C THR A 311 13.44 25.19 -40.01
N ARG A 312 12.45 24.80 -40.82
CA ARG A 312 12.53 24.88 -42.29
C ARG A 312 12.48 26.32 -42.83
N ARG A 313 11.74 27.21 -42.16
CA ARG A 313 11.70 28.64 -42.51
C ARG A 313 12.94 29.43 -42.05
N ALA A 314 13.65 28.95 -41.03
CA ALA A 314 14.83 29.62 -40.48
C ALA A 314 16.09 29.58 -41.37
N GLY A 315 15.96 29.17 -42.64
CA GLY A 315 16.92 29.47 -43.69
C GLY A 315 18.13 28.54 -43.69
N THR A 316 18.33 27.88 -44.82
CA THR A 316 19.64 27.40 -45.23
C THR A 316 20.54 28.64 -45.38
N PRO A 317 21.55 28.88 -44.52
CA PRO A 317 22.52 29.92 -44.82
C PRO A 317 23.20 29.56 -46.15
N ALA A 318 23.30 30.55 -47.03
CA ALA A 318 23.97 30.39 -48.32
C ALA A 318 25.36 29.75 -48.11
N PRO A 319 25.80 28.81 -48.97
CA PRO A 319 27.04 28.09 -48.79
C PRO A 319 28.22 29.06 -48.81
N THR A 320 28.81 29.32 -47.64
CA THR A 320 30.08 30.01 -47.52
C THR A 320 31.20 29.13 -48.08
N THR A 321 31.85 29.66 -49.10
CA THR A 321 33.02 29.11 -49.81
C THR A 321 34.11 28.63 -48.84
N PRO A 322 34.72 27.44 -49.05
CA PRO A 322 35.68 26.89 -48.10
C PRO A 322 37.05 27.59 -48.25
N THR A 323 37.49 28.29 -47.22
CA THR A 323 38.88 28.77 -47.09
C THR A 323 39.77 27.65 -46.56
N ARG A 324 40.73 27.27 -47.41
CA ARG A 324 41.80 26.30 -47.20
C ARG A 324 42.74 26.74 -46.07
N GLN A 325 42.80 25.99 -44.96
CA GLN A 325 43.92 26.06 -44.01
C GLN A 325 44.57 24.69 -43.84
N ARG A 326 45.83 24.62 -44.31
CA ARG A 326 46.96 23.85 -43.76
C ARG A 326 47.06 24.13 -42.24
N THR A 327 47.48 23.26 -41.32
CA THR A 327 48.65 22.36 -41.35
C THR A 327 48.67 21.43 -40.13
N THR A 328 49.45 20.35 -40.24
CA THR A 328 50.28 19.64 -39.21
C THR A 328 49.65 18.76 -38.11
N THR A 329 49.83 17.46 -38.34
CA THR A 329 50.02 16.33 -37.40
C THR A 329 51.24 16.53 -36.45
N PRO A 330 51.29 15.86 -35.28
CA PRO A 330 51.92 14.52 -35.14
C PRO A 330 51.13 13.55 -34.22
N LEU A 331 50.93 12.28 -34.57
CA LEU A 331 51.79 11.08 -34.40
C LEU A 331 51.92 10.56 -32.94
N ARG A 332 51.76 9.23 -32.78
CA ARG A 332 51.93 8.30 -31.60
C ARG A 332 50.65 7.90 -30.86
N THR A 333 50.34 6.64 -30.51
CA THR A 333 50.93 5.28 -30.65
C THR A 333 49.81 4.26 -30.35
N PRO A 334 49.79 3.02 -30.90
CA PRO A 334 48.77 2.01 -30.59
C PRO A 334 49.20 1.07 -29.45
N GLY A 335 48.22 0.65 -28.62
CA GLY A 335 48.41 -0.34 -27.55
C GLY A 335 47.16 -1.23 -27.36
N PRO A 336 47.29 -2.46 -26.84
CA PRO A 336 46.64 -3.63 -27.44
C PRO A 336 45.43 -4.20 -26.68
N SER A 337 44.55 -4.83 -27.46
CA SER A 337 43.80 -6.07 -27.24
C SER A 337 43.57 -6.54 -25.79
N ARG A 338 42.31 -6.55 -25.36
CA ARG A 338 41.83 -7.41 -24.27
C ARG A 338 40.74 -8.35 -24.78
N SER A 339 41.00 -9.62 -24.53
CA SER A 339 40.24 -10.82 -24.85
C SER A 339 38.92 -10.91 -24.07
N VAL A 340 37.89 -11.38 -24.76
CA VAL A 340 36.59 -11.76 -24.22
C VAL A 340 36.58 -13.29 -24.04
N PRO A 341 36.18 -13.85 -22.87
CA PRO A 341 35.96 -15.28 -22.71
C PRO A 341 34.53 -15.70 -23.14
N PRO A 342 34.32 -16.98 -23.50
CA PRO A 342 33.09 -17.48 -24.13
C PRO A 342 31.95 -17.81 -23.13
N PRO A 343 30.70 -18.00 -23.62
CA PRO A 343 29.55 -18.29 -22.78
C PRO A 343 29.45 -19.79 -22.42
N TYR A 344 29.00 -20.06 -21.19
CA TYR A 344 28.63 -21.38 -20.69
C TYR A 344 27.30 -21.88 -21.30
N SER A 345 27.27 -23.17 -21.65
CA SER A 345 26.06 -23.93 -22.00
C SER A 345 25.28 -24.39 -20.75
N PRO A 346 23.95 -24.61 -20.84
CA PRO A 346 23.14 -25.12 -19.74
C PRO A 346 23.10 -26.66 -19.73
N SER A 347 23.23 -27.25 -18.54
CA SER A 347 22.98 -28.67 -18.29
C SER A 347 21.53 -28.92 -17.89
N ALA A 348 21.02 -30.08 -18.29
CA ALA A 348 19.63 -30.51 -18.23
C ALA A 348 19.33 -31.47 -17.07
N ASN A 349 18.03 -31.57 -16.77
CA ASN A 349 17.28 -32.71 -16.19
C ASN A 349 17.36 -32.99 -14.66
N PRO A 350 16.42 -33.77 -14.08
CA PRO A 350 15.01 -34.04 -14.44
C PRO A 350 14.02 -34.02 -13.23
N ARG A 351 12.75 -34.22 -13.59
CA ARG A 351 11.54 -34.49 -12.76
C ARG A 351 11.70 -35.58 -11.70
N SER A 352 10.96 -35.46 -10.59
CA SER A 352 9.96 -36.46 -10.16
C SER A 352 8.98 -35.95 -9.09
N PRO A 353 7.72 -36.44 -9.06
CA PRO A 353 6.65 -36.04 -8.14
C PRO A 353 6.41 -37.06 -7.02
N LEU A 354 5.67 -36.71 -5.96
CA LEU A 354 4.68 -37.60 -5.32
C LEU A 354 3.85 -36.87 -4.25
N ALA A 355 2.58 -37.27 -4.20
CA ALA A 355 1.48 -36.73 -3.42
C ALA A 355 1.44 -37.27 -1.98
N MET A 356 0.81 -36.52 -1.07
CA MET A 356 0.36 -37.02 0.24
C MET A 356 -1.10 -36.62 0.49
N SER A 357 -1.91 -37.62 0.88
CA SER A 357 -3.27 -37.47 1.41
C SER A 357 -3.26 -37.10 2.90
N PRO A 358 -4.32 -36.46 3.42
CA PRO A 358 -4.43 -36.09 4.83
C PRO A 358 -5.11 -37.16 5.70
N ASP A 359 -4.68 -37.17 6.97
CA ASP A 359 -5.08 -38.04 8.09
C ASP A 359 -6.21 -37.40 8.91
N PRO A 360 -7.30 -38.12 9.28
CA PRO A 360 -8.39 -37.58 10.07
C PRO A 360 -8.38 -38.10 11.52
N SER A 361 -7.88 -37.31 12.48
CA SER A 361 -8.32 -37.38 13.88
C SER A 361 -7.87 -36.14 14.68
N ARG A 362 -8.80 -35.20 14.89
CA ARG A 362 -8.58 -34.07 15.82
C ARG A 362 -9.85 -33.80 16.62
N THR A 363 -10.09 -34.63 17.63
CA THR A 363 -11.03 -34.35 18.72
C THR A 363 -10.22 -33.82 19.89
N GLY A 364 -10.14 -32.50 20.02
CA GLY A 364 -9.43 -31.82 21.11
C GLY A 364 -10.38 -30.93 21.90
N ILE A 365 -10.33 -31.07 23.22
CA ILE A 365 -10.99 -30.20 24.20
C ILE A 365 -10.48 -28.77 23.99
N SER A 366 -11.38 -27.82 23.71
CA SER A 366 -11.00 -26.43 23.44
C SER A 366 -11.03 -25.63 24.74
N LEU A 367 -9.91 -24.99 25.07
CA LEU A 367 -9.87 -23.92 26.07
C LEU A 367 -10.93 -22.87 25.70
N ARG A 368 -11.80 -22.48 26.63
CA ARG A 368 -12.79 -21.43 26.35
C ARG A 368 -12.09 -20.07 26.24
N ASP A 369 -12.54 -19.27 25.27
CA ASP A 369 -11.91 -17.97 24.96
C ASP A 369 -11.95 -16.98 26.14
N ASP A 370 -12.95 -17.08 27.02
CA ASP A 370 -13.13 -16.22 28.20
C ASP A 370 -12.07 -16.47 29.28
N HIS A 371 -11.73 -17.74 29.54
CA HIS A 371 -10.64 -18.11 30.46
C HIS A 371 -9.29 -17.65 29.91
N LEU A 372 -9.10 -17.77 28.59
CA LEU A 372 -7.88 -17.33 27.93
C LEU A 372 -7.70 -15.81 27.99
N ASP A 373 -8.76 -15.04 27.73
CA ASP A 373 -8.71 -13.58 27.81
C ASP A 373 -8.43 -13.10 29.24
N THR A 374 -9.02 -13.77 30.24
CA THR A 374 -8.74 -13.50 31.66
C THR A 374 -7.29 -13.79 32.01
N PHE A 375 -6.74 -14.91 31.52
CA PHE A 375 -5.33 -15.27 31.71
C PHE A 375 -4.38 -14.25 31.08
N ILE A 376 -4.68 -13.82 29.84
CA ILE A 376 -3.89 -12.84 29.09
C ILE A 376 -3.84 -11.50 29.83
N ALA A 377 -4.98 -11.02 30.35
CA ALA A 377 -5.05 -9.79 31.13
C ALA A 377 -4.28 -9.90 32.46
N ALA A 378 -4.42 -11.03 33.16
CA ALA A 378 -3.74 -11.26 34.45
C ALA A 378 -2.20 -11.21 34.36
N HIS A 379 -1.64 -11.53 33.19
CA HIS A 379 -0.19 -11.52 32.95
C HIS A 379 0.29 -10.32 32.13
N SER A 380 -0.56 -9.31 31.90
CA SER A 380 -0.25 -8.13 31.07
C SER A 380 0.25 -8.47 29.66
N LEU A 381 -0.37 -9.52 29.07
CA LEU A 381 -0.04 -10.03 27.74
C LEU A 381 -1.02 -9.55 26.66
N GLU A 382 -1.77 -8.46 26.89
CA GLU A 382 -2.82 -7.97 25.98
C GLU A 382 -2.25 -7.64 24.60
N HIS A 383 -1.01 -7.16 24.56
CA HIS A 383 -0.25 -6.89 23.35
C HIS A 383 0.11 -8.16 22.54
N LEU A 384 0.01 -9.35 23.16
CA LEU A 384 0.23 -10.67 22.54
C LEU A 384 -1.06 -11.48 22.37
N ALA A 385 -2.22 -10.93 22.76
CA ALA A 385 -3.46 -11.69 22.89
C ALA A 385 -3.82 -12.49 21.63
N LEU A 386 -3.71 -11.86 20.45
CA LEU A 386 -4.01 -12.50 19.17
C LEU A 386 -3.02 -13.63 18.85
N ALA A 387 -1.73 -13.44 19.15
CA ALA A 387 -0.69 -14.43 18.90
C ALA A 387 -0.88 -15.66 19.80
N ILE A 388 -1.17 -15.45 21.09
CA ILE A 388 -1.47 -16.54 22.04
C ILE A 388 -2.70 -17.34 21.58
N LYS A 389 -3.78 -16.67 21.18
CA LYS A 389 -4.99 -17.30 20.63
C LYS A 389 -4.70 -18.14 19.38
N LEU A 390 -3.85 -17.65 18.49
CA LEU A 390 -3.44 -18.38 17.29
C LEU A 390 -2.60 -19.61 17.62
N VAL A 391 -1.68 -19.52 18.59
CA VAL A 391 -0.87 -20.67 19.02
C VAL A 391 -1.76 -21.76 19.61
N ILE A 392 -2.67 -21.38 20.52
CA ILE A 392 -3.58 -22.31 21.19
C ILE A 392 -4.51 -23.03 20.20
N ARG A 393 -5.04 -22.31 19.20
CA ARG A 393 -5.92 -22.89 18.18
C ARG A 393 -5.17 -23.68 17.10
N GLY A 394 -3.96 -23.24 16.77
CA GLY A 394 -3.17 -23.78 15.68
C GLY A 394 -2.44 -25.07 16.05
N PHE A 395 -1.87 -25.13 17.25
CA PHE A 395 -0.91 -26.16 17.65
C PHE A 395 -1.46 -27.08 18.76
N ASN A 396 -0.86 -28.26 18.90
CA ASN A 396 -1.12 -29.13 20.05
C ASN A 396 -0.47 -28.57 21.32
N SER A 397 -1.00 -28.92 22.49
CA SER A 397 -0.51 -28.39 23.78
C SER A 397 0.97 -28.69 24.04
N VAL A 398 1.49 -29.81 23.50
CA VAL A 398 2.91 -30.18 23.56
C VAL A 398 3.81 -29.12 22.91
N LYS A 399 3.34 -28.46 21.84
CA LYS A 399 4.07 -27.39 21.16
C LYS A 399 3.87 -26.01 21.77
N TRP A 400 2.89 -25.80 22.65
CA TRP A 400 2.65 -24.47 23.23
C TRP A 400 3.84 -23.95 24.01
N TYR A 401 4.56 -24.82 24.72
CA TYR A 401 5.74 -24.39 25.48
C TYR A 401 6.79 -23.75 24.57
N GLU A 402 7.10 -24.40 23.45
CA GLU A 402 8.05 -23.90 22.46
C GLU A 402 7.54 -22.62 21.79
N GLU A 403 6.31 -22.64 21.25
CA GLU A 403 5.76 -21.52 20.47
C GLU A 403 5.52 -20.27 21.33
N LEU A 404 5.01 -20.42 22.56
CA LEU A 404 4.79 -19.28 23.45
C LEU A 404 6.11 -18.76 24.05
N SER A 405 7.09 -19.63 24.31
CA SER A 405 8.44 -19.18 24.67
C SER A 405 9.09 -18.39 23.54
N ASN A 406 8.86 -18.80 22.28
CA ASN A 406 9.32 -18.08 21.09
C ASN A 406 8.63 -16.70 20.93
N LEU A 407 7.47 -16.48 21.56
CA LEU A 407 6.84 -15.16 21.64
C LEU A 407 7.43 -14.27 22.74
N GLY A 408 8.42 -14.77 23.49
CA GLY A 408 9.02 -14.08 24.63
C GLY A 408 8.18 -14.16 25.91
N ILE A 409 7.21 -15.09 25.97
CA ILE A 409 6.42 -15.31 27.19
C ILE A 409 7.30 -16.11 28.17
N PRO A 410 7.48 -15.65 29.42
CA PRO A 410 8.29 -16.37 30.39
C PRO A 410 7.79 -17.80 30.57
N GLY A 411 8.71 -18.78 30.63
CA GLY A 411 8.34 -20.20 30.73
C GLY A 411 7.41 -20.51 31.91
N THR A 412 7.53 -19.77 33.03
CA THR A 412 6.62 -19.87 34.19
C THR A 412 5.18 -19.49 33.86
N VAL A 413 4.98 -18.50 33.00
CA VAL A 413 3.65 -18.09 32.52
C VAL A 413 3.11 -19.13 31.54
N VAL A 414 3.97 -19.70 30.69
CA VAL A 414 3.55 -20.77 29.76
C VAL A 414 3.16 -22.05 30.51
N SER A 415 3.89 -22.42 31.56
CA SER A 415 3.51 -23.53 32.45
C SER A 415 2.15 -23.27 33.11
N SER A 416 1.92 -22.05 33.63
CA SER A 416 0.63 -21.68 34.24
C SER A 416 -0.54 -21.79 33.26
N LEU A 417 -0.32 -21.48 31.97
CA LEU A 417 -1.32 -21.63 30.92
C LEU A 417 -1.58 -23.10 30.54
N LEU A 418 -0.54 -23.94 30.58
CA LEU A 418 -0.68 -25.39 30.37
C LEU A 418 -1.44 -26.04 31.52
N ASP A 419 -1.18 -25.61 32.75
CA ASP A 419 -1.94 -26.05 33.92
C ASP A 419 -3.43 -25.68 33.76
N LEU A 420 -3.72 -24.43 33.37
CA LEU A 420 -5.09 -23.96 33.07
C LEU A 420 -5.78 -24.76 31.95
N TYR A 421 -5.02 -25.34 31.01
CA TYR A 421 -5.58 -26.17 29.92
C TYR A 421 -5.86 -27.61 30.35
N ASN A 422 -5.14 -28.12 31.35
CA ASN A 422 -5.31 -29.48 31.84
C ASN A 422 -6.37 -29.59 32.95
N GLU A 423 -6.79 -28.46 33.53
CA GLU A 423 -7.99 -28.31 34.37
C GLU A 423 -9.28 -28.30 33.53
#